data_AF-A0A4X1SZL9-F1
#
_entry.id   AF-A0A4X1SZL9-F1
#
_cell.length_a   1.000
_cell.length_b   1.000
_cell.length_c   1.000
_cell.angle_alpha   90.00
_cell.angle_beta   90.00
_cell.angle_gamma   90.00
#
_symmetry.space_group_name_H-M   'P 1'
#
loop_
_entity.id
_entity.type
_entity.pdbx_description
1 polymer ?
#
loop_
_entity_poly.entity_id
_entity_poly.type
_entity_poly.pdbx_seq_one_letter_code
_entity_poly.pdbx_strand_id
1 'polypeptide(L)'
;MILHVLLALRTTDLGLILFSIGSFTYEVCVCLCIEPREDLGEGKCSAIVDSHKTDIMRNEFERLAARQPIELLSMKRYELPAPSSGQKNDITAWQECVNNSMAQLEHQAVRIENLELMSQHGCNAWKVYNENLVHMIEHAQKELQKLRKHIQDLNWQRKNMQLTAGSKLREMESTWVSLVSKNYEIERTIVQLENELFQMKQQHGEANKENIRQDF
;
A
#
# COMPACT_ATOMS: atom_id res chain seq x y z
N MET A 1 20.36 -7.70 20.35
CA MET A 1 19.26 -6.99 21.03
C MET A 1 17.93 -7.63 20.65
N ILE A 2 17.70 -8.83 21.17
CA ILE A 2 16.36 -9.42 21.25
C ILE A 2 15.84 -8.99 22.62
N LEU A 3 14.71 -8.29 22.67
CA LEU A 3 13.80 -8.44 23.80
C LEU A 3 12.37 -8.15 23.37
N HIS A 4 11.55 -9.19 23.45
CA HIS A 4 10.10 -9.16 23.48
C HIS A 4 9.61 -8.17 24.55
N VAL A 5 8.56 -7.41 24.22
CA VAL A 5 7.45 -7.16 25.15
C VAL A 5 6.15 -7.39 24.39
N LEU A 6 5.67 -8.62 24.47
CA LEU A 6 4.25 -8.93 24.45
C LEU A 6 3.72 -8.49 25.82
N LEU A 7 2.91 -7.44 25.87
CA LEU A 7 1.92 -7.28 26.94
C LEU A 7 0.56 -7.08 26.29
N ALA A 8 -0.26 -8.12 26.41
CA ALA A 8 -1.68 -8.06 26.17
C ALA A 8 -2.31 -7.12 27.20
N LEU A 9 -3.00 -6.08 26.73
CA LEU A 9 -4.12 -5.50 27.46
C LEU A 9 -5.36 -5.64 26.59
N ARG A 10 -6.06 -6.73 26.88
CA ARG A 10 -7.50 -6.87 26.70
C ARG A 10 -8.18 -5.71 27.45
N THR A 11 -9.30 -5.25 26.92
CA THR A 11 -10.38 -4.40 27.50
C THR A 11 -10.45 -2.98 26.94
N THR A 12 -11.46 -2.80 26.06
CA THR A 12 -12.37 -1.64 26.01
C THR A 12 -11.78 -0.29 26.38
N ASP A 13 -11.25 0.44 25.41
CA ASP A 13 -11.46 1.89 25.33
C ASP A 13 -10.93 2.44 23.99
N LEU A 14 -11.62 3.45 23.47
CA LEU A 14 -11.31 4.22 22.26
C LEU A 14 -9.93 4.91 22.40
N GLY A 15 -8.85 4.19 22.12
CA GLY A 15 -7.50 4.75 22.12
C GLY A 15 -7.12 5.37 20.77
N LEU A 16 -7.06 6.71 20.71
CA LEU A 16 -6.40 7.44 19.62
C LEU A 16 -4.94 7.00 19.49
N ILE A 17 -4.54 6.48 18.33
CA ILE A 17 -3.12 6.27 17.99
C ILE A 17 -2.68 7.46 17.13
N LEU A 18 -1.89 8.36 17.72
CA LEU A 18 -1.25 9.49 17.03
C LEU A 18 0.03 9.01 16.34
N PHE A 19 0.06 9.01 15.01
CA PHE A 19 1.29 8.89 14.23
C PHE A 19 1.81 10.29 13.89
N SER A 20 2.99 10.65 14.40
CA SER A 20 3.64 11.94 14.11
C SER A 20 4.72 11.74 13.05
N ILE A 21 4.46 12.21 11.83
CA ILE A 21 5.47 12.40 10.79
C ILE A 21 5.37 13.87 10.34
N GLY A 22 6.15 14.74 10.98
CA GLY A 22 6.24 16.17 10.66
C GLY A 22 5.03 17.03 11.09
N SER A 23 5.01 18.29 10.67
CA SER A 23 4.07 19.35 11.09
C SER A 23 2.62 19.21 10.61
N PHE A 24 2.22 18.04 10.12
CA PHE A 24 0.84 17.78 9.67
C PHE A 24 0.25 16.63 10.48
N THR A 25 -0.61 16.96 11.44
CA THR A 25 -1.45 15.98 12.12
C THR A 25 -2.60 15.58 11.19
N TYR A 26 -2.60 14.35 10.72
CA TYR A 26 -3.74 13.74 10.03
C TYR A 26 -4.48 12.84 11.04
N GLU A 27 -5.72 13.19 11.39
CA GLU A 27 -6.62 12.26 12.06
C GLU A 27 -7.10 11.22 11.03
N VAL A 28 -6.39 10.10 10.96
CA VAL A 28 -6.87 8.92 10.23
C VAL A 28 -7.71 8.11 11.22
N CYS A 29 -9.03 8.18 11.11
CA CYS A 29 -9.91 7.23 11.76
C CYS A 29 -9.66 5.87 11.10
N VAL A 30 -8.79 5.05 11.71
CA VAL A 30 -8.65 3.64 11.36
C VAL A 30 -9.90 2.96 11.90
N CYS A 31 -10.95 2.93 11.09
CA CYS A 31 -11.98 1.92 11.25
C CYS A 31 -11.24 0.60 11.08
N LEU A 32 -11.02 -0.12 12.18
CA LEU A 32 -10.46 -1.46 12.16
C LEU A 32 -11.52 -2.34 11.48
N CYS A 33 -11.51 -2.37 10.16
CA CYS A 33 -12.15 -3.43 9.41
C CYS A 33 -11.46 -4.72 9.87
N ILE A 34 -12.14 -5.48 10.73
CA ILE A 34 -11.88 -6.90 10.86
C ILE A 34 -12.21 -7.47 9.48
N GLU A 35 -11.22 -7.57 8.59
CA GLU A 35 -11.40 -8.28 7.32
C GLU A 35 -11.60 -9.76 7.63
N PRO A 36 -12.73 -10.37 7.22
CA PRO A 36 -12.79 -11.81 7.10
C PRO A 36 -11.79 -12.21 6.00
N ARG A 37 -10.90 -13.13 6.33
CA ARG A 37 -9.88 -13.69 5.44
C ARG A 37 -10.51 -14.66 4.41
N GLU A 38 -11.52 -14.23 3.67
CA GLU A 38 -12.23 -15.05 2.67
C GLU A 38 -11.81 -14.76 1.21
N ASP A 39 -11.08 -13.67 0.95
CA ASP A 39 -10.94 -13.17 -0.44
C ASP A 39 -9.65 -13.60 -1.18
N LEU A 40 -8.71 -14.25 -0.51
CA LEU A 40 -7.45 -14.73 -1.11
C LEU A 40 -7.38 -16.25 -1.06
N GLY A 41 -8.12 -16.91 -1.96
CA GLY A 41 -8.14 -18.36 -2.09
C GLY A 41 -6.73 -18.96 -2.23
N GLU A 42 -6.37 -19.82 -1.27
CA GLU A 42 -5.07 -20.47 -1.11
C GLU A 42 -4.65 -21.36 -2.30
N GLY A 43 -5.51 -21.57 -3.30
CA GLY A 43 -5.25 -22.36 -4.51
C GLY A 43 -4.68 -21.60 -5.71
N LYS A 44 -4.65 -20.25 -5.72
CA LYS A 44 -4.17 -19.48 -6.89
C LYS A 44 -2.66 -19.50 -7.04
N CYS A 45 -1.91 -19.56 -5.93
CA CYS A 45 -0.44 -19.44 -5.97
C CYS A 45 0.25 -20.56 -6.76
N SER A 46 -0.21 -21.81 -6.67
CA SER A 46 0.46 -22.94 -7.36
C SER A 46 0.20 -22.96 -8.87
N ALA A 47 -0.99 -22.60 -9.33
CA ALA A 47 -1.33 -22.56 -10.75
C ALA A 47 -0.63 -21.40 -11.48
N ILE A 48 -0.34 -20.31 -10.76
CA ILE A 48 0.39 -19.16 -11.27
C ILE A 48 1.82 -19.58 -11.67
N VAL A 49 2.51 -20.43 -10.91
CA VAL A 49 3.92 -20.75 -11.19
C VAL A 49 4.11 -21.46 -12.53
N ASP A 50 3.23 -22.39 -12.90
CA ASP A 50 3.35 -23.11 -14.18
C ASP A 50 2.91 -22.28 -15.40
N SER A 51 1.96 -21.35 -15.20
CA SER A 51 1.49 -20.44 -16.26
C SER A 51 2.53 -19.42 -16.69
N HIS A 52 3.54 -19.11 -15.87
CA HIS A 52 4.54 -18.07 -16.13
C HIS A 52 5.90 -18.63 -16.56
N LYS A 53 6.01 -19.94 -16.81
CA LYS A 53 7.25 -20.54 -17.32
C LYS A 53 7.41 -20.23 -18.81
N THR A 54 8.43 -19.44 -19.15
CA THR A 54 8.88 -19.29 -20.53
C THR A 54 9.51 -20.59 -21.04
N ASP A 55 9.57 -20.79 -22.35
CA ASP A 55 10.11 -22.02 -22.94
C ASP A 55 11.57 -22.27 -22.53
N ILE A 56 12.37 -21.21 -22.37
CA ILE A 56 13.75 -21.29 -21.86
C ILE A 56 13.76 -21.81 -20.42
N MET A 57 12.86 -21.32 -19.56
CA MET A 57 12.76 -21.81 -18.18
C MET A 57 12.34 -23.28 -18.13
N ARG A 58 11.40 -23.69 -18.99
CA ARG A 58 10.97 -25.09 -19.10
C ARG A 58 12.14 -26.01 -19.45
N ASN A 59 12.92 -25.64 -20.46
CA ASN A 59 14.12 -26.39 -20.87
C ASN A 59 15.18 -26.46 -19.77
N GLU A 60 15.39 -25.37 -19.00
CA GLU A 60 16.31 -25.40 -17.85
C GLU A 60 15.82 -26.31 -16.72
N PHE A 61 14.51 -26.32 -16.44
CA PHE A 61 13.93 -27.25 -15.46
C PHE A 61 14.10 -28.71 -15.90
N GLU A 62 13.92 -29.01 -17.19
CA GLU A 62 14.17 -30.35 -17.75
C GLU A 62 15.64 -30.75 -17.66
N ARG A 63 16.58 -29.84 -17.99
CA ARG A 63 18.02 -30.07 -17.84
C ARG A 63 18.39 -30.39 -16.39
N LEU A 64 17.86 -29.62 -15.44
CA LEU A 64 18.08 -29.82 -14.00
C LEU A 64 17.49 -31.15 -13.52
N ALA A 65 16.28 -31.51 -13.96
CA ALA A 65 15.65 -32.78 -13.65
C ALA A 65 16.46 -33.98 -14.19
N ALA A 66 17.01 -33.83 -15.39
CA ALA A 66 17.91 -34.80 -16.02
C ALA A 66 19.35 -34.76 -15.46
N ARG A 67 19.64 -33.87 -14.50
CA ARG A 67 20.97 -33.64 -13.90
C ARG A 67 22.08 -33.42 -14.94
N GLN A 68 21.74 -32.85 -16.10
CA GLN A 68 22.70 -32.55 -17.14
C GLN A 68 23.51 -31.31 -16.74
N PRO A 69 24.86 -31.36 -16.77
CA PRO A 69 25.69 -30.19 -16.57
C PRO A 69 25.31 -29.07 -17.55
N ILE A 70 25.47 -27.81 -17.13
CA ILE A 70 25.30 -26.69 -18.07
C ILE A 70 26.39 -26.77 -19.13
N GLU A 71 26.02 -26.61 -20.40
CA GLU A 71 27.02 -26.50 -21.45
C GLU A 71 27.80 -25.21 -21.24
N LEU A 72 29.11 -25.33 -21.00
CA LEU A 72 29.98 -24.19 -20.81
C LEU A 72 30.22 -23.51 -22.16
N LEU A 73 30.10 -22.18 -22.18
CA LEU A 73 30.44 -21.39 -23.36
C LEU A 73 31.94 -21.58 -23.67
N SER A 74 32.24 -22.18 -24.83
CA SER A 74 33.62 -22.38 -25.26
C SER A 74 34.26 -21.07 -25.70
N MET A 75 35.28 -20.62 -24.99
CA MET A 75 36.08 -19.43 -25.36
C MET A 75 37.06 -19.69 -26.50
N LYS A 76 37.30 -20.96 -26.87
CA LYS A 76 38.20 -21.34 -27.98
C LYS A 76 37.82 -20.71 -29.31
N ARG A 77 36.54 -20.33 -29.48
CA ARG A 77 36.03 -19.60 -30.66
C ARG A 77 36.70 -18.23 -30.87
N TYR A 78 37.16 -17.59 -29.80
CA TYR A 78 37.75 -16.24 -29.84
C TYR A 78 39.29 -16.25 -29.80
N GLU A 79 39.88 -17.43 -29.75
CA GLU A 79 41.32 -17.62 -29.70
C GLU A 79 41.79 -18.25 -31.02
N LEU A 80 43.04 -17.99 -31.42
CA LEU A 80 43.70 -18.63 -32.55
C LEU A 80 44.78 -19.61 -32.03
N PRO A 81 44.40 -20.69 -31.34
CA PRO A 81 45.38 -21.66 -30.87
C PRO A 81 45.95 -22.42 -32.07
N ALA A 82 47.27 -22.59 -32.09
CA ALA A 82 47.90 -23.56 -32.97
C ALA A 82 47.53 -24.99 -32.52
N PRO A 83 47.58 -25.99 -33.41
CA PRO A 83 47.42 -27.38 -33.02
C PRO A 83 48.43 -27.75 -31.93
N SER A 84 47.99 -28.55 -30.96
CA SER A 84 48.86 -29.00 -29.87
C SER A 84 50.07 -29.77 -30.42
N SER A 85 51.16 -29.83 -29.66
CA SER A 85 52.42 -30.48 -30.11
C SER A 85 52.22 -31.93 -30.58
N GLY A 86 51.27 -32.67 -30.01
CA GLY A 86 50.91 -34.03 -30.41
C GLY A 86 50.00 -34.14 -31.64
N GLN A 87 49.35 -33.04 -32.06
CA GLN A 87 48.41 -32.99 -33.19
C GLN A 87 49.01 -32.36 -34.45
N LYS A 88 50.31 -32.00 -34.44
CA LYS A 88 50.95 -31.34 -35.59
C LYS A 88 51.01 -32.21 -36.84
N ASN A 89 50.95 -33.53 -36.71
CA ASN A 89 50.90 -34.47 -37.84
C ASN A 89 49.47 -34.80 -38.28
N ASP A 90 48.46 -34.32 -37.55
CA ASP A 90 47.05 -34.56 -37.82
C ASP A 90 46.49 -33.44 -38.72
N ILE A 91 46.16 -33.82 -39.95
CA ILE A 91 45.62 -32.91 -40.97
C ILE A 91 44.29 -32.30 -40.51
N THR A 92 43.48 -33.04 -39.75
CA THR A 92 42.15 -32.57 -39.30
C THR A 92 42.29 -31.44 -38.28
N ALA A 93 43.22 -31.55 -37.34
CA ALA A 93 43.52 -30.48 -36.38
C ALA A 93 43.99 -29.18 -37.06
N TRP A 94 44.76 -29.27 -38.15
CA TRP A 94 45.12 -28.10 -38.95
C TRP A 94 43.93 -27.51 -39.71
N GLN A 95 43.06 -28.35 -40.29
CA GLN A 95 41.84 -27.89 -40.96
C GLN A 95 40.91 -27.15 -39.97
N GLU A 96 40.75 -27.65 -38.75
CA GLU A 96 39.98 -26.98 -37.70
C GLU A 96 40.56 -25.60 -37.34
N CYS A 97 41.88 -25.49 -37.15
CA CYS A 97 42.54 -24.21 -36.90
C CYS A 97 42.35 -23.21 -38.06
N VAL A 98 42.48 -23.68 -39.31
CA VAL A 98 42.27 -22.85 -40.50
C VAL A 98 40.81 -22.39 -40.60
N ASN A 99 39.85 -23.29 -40.39
CA ASN A 99 38.42 -22.96 -40.41
C ASN A 99 38.06 -21.94 -39.31
N ASN A 100 38.61 -22.10 -38.11
CA ASN A 100 38.45 -21.11 -37.03
C ASN A 100 39.06 -19.75 -37.41
N SER A 101 40.23 -19.76 -38.07
CA SER A 101 40.91 -18.53 -38.51
C SER A 101 40.10 -17.78 -39.58
N MET A 102 39.54 -18.50 -40.55
CA MET A 102 38.64 -17.92 -41.57
C MET A 102 37.39 -17.35 -40.92
N ALA A 103 36.74 -18.10 -40.03
CA ALA A 103 35.56 -17.63 -39.31
C ALA A 103 35.86 -16.34 -38.51
N GLN A 104 37.02 -16.27 -37.85
CA GLN A 104 37.42 -15.06 -37.12
C GLN A 104 37.70 -13.87 -38.04
N LEU A 105 38.34 -14.08 -39.19
CA LEU A 105 38.57 -13.02 -40.17
C LEU A 105 37.25 -12.38 -40.61
N GLU A 106 36.27 -13.21 -40.97
CA GLU A 106 34.93 -12.74 -41.35
C GLU A 106 34.23 -12.02 -40.19
N HIS A 107 34.32 -12.54 -38.97
CA HIS A 107 33.78 -11.84 -37.79
C HIS A 107 34.44 -10.47 -37.54
N GLN A 108 35.75 -10.33 -37.79
CA GLN A 108 36.43 -9.04 -37.68
C GLN A 108 36.00 -8.07 -38.77
N ALA A 109 35.83 -8.55 -40.02
CA ALA A 109 35.31 -7.73 -41.10
C ALA A 109 33.91 -7.17 -40.77
N VAL A 110 32.99 -8.03 -40.32
CA VAL A 110 31.65 -7.62 -39.86
C VAL A 110 31.72 -6.68 -38.66
N ARG A 111 32.66 -6.90 -37.73
CA ARG A 111 32.85 -6.01 -36.59
C ARG A 111 33.26 -4.60 -37.04
N ILE A 112 34.17 -4.49 -38.02
CA ILE A 112 34.60 -3.20 -38.57
C ILE A 112 33.41 -2.50 -39.22
N GLU A 113 32.64 -3.18 -40.05
CA GLU A 113 31.43 -2.63 -40.69
C GLU A 113 30.41 -2.12 -39.64
N ASN A 114 30.16 -2.91 -38.59
CA ASN A 114 29.27 -2.51 -37.49
C ASN A 114 29.81 -1.28 -36.73
N LEU A 115 31.12 -1.20 -36.51
CA LEU A 115 31.75 -0.06 -35.84
C LEU A 115 31.69 1.20 -36.72
N GLU A 116 31.82 1.06 -38.04
CA GLU A 116 31.64 2.16 -38.98
C GLU A 116 30.21 2.69 -38.95
N LEU A 117 29.20 1.80 -39.00
CA LEU A 117 27.79 2.18 -38.85
C LEU A 117 27.53 2.88 -37.50
N MET A 118 28.07 2.34 -36.41
CA MET A 118 27.93 2.93 -35.08
C MET A 118 28.62 4.29 -34.98
N SER A 119 29.80 4.45 -35.61
CA SER A 119 30.51 5.73 -35.66
C SER A 119 29.71 6.79 -36.41
N GLN A 120 29.05 6.42 -37.51
CA GLN A 120 28.25 7.33 -38.34
C GLN A 120 26.92 7.72 -37.68
N HIS A 121 26.22 6.77 -37.06
CA HIS A 121 24.82 6.97 -36.63
C HIS A 121 24.60 6.92 -35.12
N GLY A 122 25.53 6.34 -34.35
CA GLY A 122 25.35 6.06 -32.92
C GLY A 122 25.06 7.31 -32.09
N CYS A 123 25.81 8.40 -32.32
CA CYS A 123 25.60 9.66 -31.60
C CYS A 123 24.22 10.26 -31.83
N ASN A 124 23.72 10.23 -33.08
CA ASN A 124 22.42 10.79 -33.41
C ASN A 124 21.28 9.91 -32.89
N ALA A 125 21.40 8.59 -33.04
CA ALA A 125 20.46 7.64 -32.46
C ALA A 125 20.36 7.78 -30.94
N TRP A 126 21.48 7.96 -30.25
CA TRP A 126 21.51 8.16 -28.80
C TRP A 126 20.84 9.47 -28.38
N LYS A 127 21.01 10.55 -29.13
CA LYS A 127 20.32 11.82 -28.86
C LYS A 127 18.81 11.68 -28.95
N VAL A 128 18.30 11.09 -30.03
CA VAL A 128 16.86 10.82 -30.21
C VAL A 128 16.34 9.91 -29.10
N TYR A 129 17.11 8.88 -28.73
CA TYR A 129 16.75 8.02 -27.61
C TYR A 129 16.64 8.80 -26.29
N ASN A 130 17.57 9.71 -26.00
CA ASN A 130 17.50 10.56 -24.82
C ASN A 130 16.30 11.52 -24.85
N GLU A 131 15.98 12.11 -26.00
CA GLU A 131 14.77 12.94 -26.16
C GLU A 131 13.50 12.15 -25.84
N ASN A 132 13.41 10.90 -26.32
CA ASN A 132 12.30 10.01 -25.99
C ASN A 132 12.24 9.71 -24.49
N LEU A 133 13.38 9.45 -23.83
CA LEU A 133 13.43 9.24 -22.39
C LEU A 133 12.96 10.46 -21.60
N VAL A 134 13.39 11.66 -21.99
CA VAL A 134 12.95 12.92 -21.37
C VAL A 134 11.44 13.06 -21.50
N HIS A 135 10.87 12.85 -22.68
CA HIS A 135 9.41 12.90 -22.89
C HIS A 135 8.65 11.88 -22.03
N MET A 136 9.16 10.65 -21.90
CA MET A 136 8.55 9.64 -21.04
C MET A 136 8.55 10.07 -19.56
N ILE A 137 9.65 10.66 -19.09
CA ILE A 137 9.77 11.16 -17.72
C ILE A 137 8.78 12.31 -17.48
N GLU A 138 8.74 13.29 -18.39
CA GLU A 138 7.82 14.44 -18.30
C GLU A 138 6.36 13.98 -18.26
N HIS A 139 6.00 13.01 -19.12
CA HIS A 139 4.66 12.44 -19.15
C HIS A 139 4.31 11.76 -17.80
N ALA A 140 5.20 10.92 -17.28
CA ALA A 140 4.99 10.24 -16.01
C ALA A 140 4.87 11.24 -14.83
N GLN A 141 5.70 12.29 -14.81
CA GLN A 141 5.64 13.34 -13.80
C GLN A 141 4.34 14.14 -13.87
N LYS A 142 3.84 14.42 -15.08
CA LYS A 142 2.56 15.12 -15.29
C LYS A 142 1.39 14.31 -14.78
N GLU A 143 1.34 13.01 -15.08
CA GLU A 143 0.29 12.13 -14.55
C GLU A 143 0.37 11.98 -13.03
N LEU A 144 1.58 11.89 -12.46
CA LEU A 144 1.77 11.89 -11.01
C LEU A 144 1.23 13.17 -10.37
N GLN A 145 1.52 14.34 -10.95
CA GLN A 145 1.06 15.61 -10.42
C GLN A 145 -0.47 15.75 -10.52
N LYS A 146 -1.07 15.29 -11.63
CA LYS A 146 -2.52 15.23 -11.81
C LYS A 146 -3.17 14.35 -10.75
N LEU A 147 -2.62 13.16 -10.49
CA LEU A 147 -3.12 12.25 -9.47
C LEU A 147 -2.99 12.83 -8.06
N ARG A 148 -1.84 13.46 -7.74
CA ARG A 148 -1.64 14.15 -6.46
C ARG A 148 -2.67 15.24 -6.23
N LYS A 149 -2.94 16.07 -7.24
CA LYS A 149 -3.98 17.11 -7.17
C LYS A 149 -5.35 16.49 -6.93
N HIS A 150 -5.69 15.43 -7.67
CA HIS A 150 -6.97 14.75 -7.50
C HIS A 150 -7.15 14.17 -6.08
N ILE A 151 -6.10 13.54 -5.52
CA ILE A 151 -6.11 13.06 -4.14
C ILE A 151 -6.31 14.20 -3.14
N GLN A 152 -5.63 15.33 -3.35
CA GLN A 152 -5.77 16.52 -2.49
C GLN A 152 -7.19 17.08 -2.56
N ASP A 153 -7.77 17.22 -3.76
CA ASP A 153 -9.13 17.70 -3.95
C ASP A 153 -10.16 16.80 -3.24
N LEU A 154 -10.02 15.47 -3.36
CA LEU A 154 -10.86 14.50 -2.66
C LEU A 154 -10.72 14.60 -1.14
N ASN A 155 -9.49 14.71 -0.63
CA ASN A 155 -9.25 14.85 0.81
C ASN A 155 -9.82 16.17 1.35
N TRP A 156 -9.72 17.25 0.57
CA TRP A 156 -10.32 18.54 0.90
C TRP A 156 -11.85 18.45 0.97
N GLN A 157 -12.49 17.82 -0.02
CA GLN A 157 -13.94 17.58 -0.02
C GLN A 157 -14.36 16.73 1.19
N ARG A 158 -13.65 15.63 1.47
CA ARG A 158 -13.93 14.77 2.64
C ARG A 158 -13.82 15.55 3.94
N LYS A 159 -12.77 16.34 4.11
CA LYS A 159 -12.57 17.19 5.29
C LYS A 159 -13.71 18.18 5.46
N ASN A 160 -14.14 18.84 4.38
CA ASN A 160 -15.24 19.80 4.46
C ASN A 160 -16.56 19.12 4.89
N MET A 161 -16.88 17.98 4.28
CA MET A 161 -18.08 17.19 4.66
C MET A 161 -18.04 16.75 6.13
N GLN A 162 -16.89 16.25 6.59
CA GLN A 162 -16.69 15.82 7.99
C GLN A 162 -16.82 16.99 8.97
N LEU A 163 -16.27 18.17 8.65
CA LEU A 163 -16.38 19.35 9.49
C LEU A 163 -17.83 19.85 9.60
N THR A 164 -18.56 19.89 8.48
CA THR A 164 -19.98 20.27 8.47
C THR A 164 -20.82 19.28 9.28
N ALA A 165 -20.65 17.97 9.04
CA ALA A 165 -21.36 16.94 9.79
C ALA A 165 -21.02 16.98 11.29
N GLY A 166 -19.74 17.16 11.62
CA GLY A 166 -19.27 17.27 13.00
C GLY A 166 -19.83 18.49 13.73
N SER A 167 -19.99 19.63 13.05
CA SER A 167 -20.66 20.81 13.63
C SER A 167 -22.12 20.53 13.96
N LYS A 168 -22.83 19.88 13.03
CA LYS A 168 -24.23 19.51 13.24
C LYS A 168 -24.42 18.49 14.36
N LEU A 169 -23.50 17.52 14.46
CA LEU A 169 -23.50 16.57 15.58
C LEU A 169 -23.35 17.27 16.93
N ARG A 170 -22.40 18.21 17.06
CA ARG A 170 -22.22 18.99 18.30
C ARG A 170 -23.43 19.84 18.65
N GLU A 171 -24.09 20.44 17.66
CA GLU A 171 -25.31 21.22 17.86
C GLU A 171 -26.46 20.33 18.36
N MET A 172 -26.66 19.17 17.75
CA MET A 172 -27.68 18.20 18.16
C MET A 172 -27.39 17.64 19.56
N GLU A 173 -26.14 17.34 19.88
CA GLU A 173 -25.70 16.90 21.19
C GLU A 173 -25.99 17.97 22.26
N SER A 174 -25.59 19.22 22.01
CA SER A 174 -25.89 20.35 22.90
C SER A 174 -27.39 20.55 23.12
N THR A 175 -28.18 20.46 22.05
CA THR A 175 -29.64 20.55 22.11
C THR A 175 -30.21 19.40 22.94
N TRP A 176 -29.73 18.18 22.74
CA TRP A 176 -30.16 17.01 23.49
C TRP A 176 -29.84 17.16 24.99
N VAL A 177 -28.61 17.55 25.35
CA VAL A 177 -28.22 17.82 26.74
C VAL A 177 -29.12 18.90 27.36
N SER A 178 -29.38 20.00 26.64
CA SER A 178 -30.26 21.07 27.13
C SER A 178 -31.69 20.58 27.38
N LEU A 179 -32.25 19.77 26.48
CA LEU A 179 -33.60 19.22 26.63
C LEU A 179 -33.68 18.23 27.80
N VAL A 180 -32.69 17.36 27.97
CA VAL A 180 -32.63 16.43 29.10
C VAL A 180 -32.53 17.19 30.42
N SER A 181 -31.65 18.20 30.51
CA SER A 181 -31.53 19.05 31.71
C SER A 181 -32.83 19.78 32.03
N LYS A 182 -33.52 20.34 31.03
CA LYS A 182 -34.82 21.00 31.23
C LYS A 182 -35.89 20.02 31.70
N ASN A 183 -35.94 18.81 31.15
CA ASN A 183 -36.86 17.78 31.62
C ASN A 183 -36.60 17.44 33.10
N TYR A 184 -35.33 17.29 33.48
CA TYR A 184 -34.96 17.03 34.87
C TYR A 184 -35.31 18.20 35.81
N GLU A 185 -35.10 19.44 35.38
CA GLU A 185 -35.51 20.63 36.13
C GLU A 185 -37.02 20.67 36.33
N ILE A 186 -37.82 20.39 35.29
CA ILE A 186 -39.28 20.32 35.38
C ILE A 186 -39.71 19.23 36.35
N GLU A 187 -39.18 18.01 36.23
CA GLU A 187 -39.50 16.89 37.12
C GLU A 187 -39.18 17.23 38.59
N ARG A 188 -38.01 17.82 38.84
CA ARG A 188 -37.64 18.30 40.18
C ARG A 188 -38.64 19.33 40.71
N THR A 189 -39.07 20.28 39.88
CA THR A 189 -39.99 21.35 40.28
C THR A 189 -41.38 20.78 40.57
N ILE A 190 -41.85 19.79 39.79
CA ILE A 190 -43.10 19.08 40.03
C ILE A 190 -43.06 18.39 41.40
N VAL A 191 -42.01 17.61 41.69
CA VAL A 191 -41.87 16.93 42.99
C VAL A 191 -41.86 17.93 44.15
N GLN A 192 -41.22 19.10 43.98
CA GLN A 192 -41.22 20.14 45.01
C GLN A 192 -42.61 20.75 45.22
N LEU A 193 -43.33 21.08 44.15
CA LEU A 193 -44.70 21.60 44.21
C LEU A 193 -45.68 20.56 44.79
N GLU A 194 -45.53 19.29 44.47
CA GLU A 194 -46.33 18.20 45.06
C GLU A 194 -46.12 18.10 46.57
N ASN A 195 -44.89 18.25 47.06
CA ASN A 195 -44.57 18.29 48.49
C ASN A 195 -45.17 19.53 49.18
N GLU A 196 -45.07 20.72 48.56
CA GLU A 196 -45.68 21.95 49.09
C GLU A 196 -47.21 21.83 49.16
N LEU A 197 -47.85 21.29 48.13
CA LEU A 197 -49.29 21.01 48.12
C LEU A 197 -49.69 20.00 49.20
N PHE A 198 -48.88 18.96 49.42
CA PHE A 198 -49.11 17.98 50.49
C PHE A 198 -49.06 18.65 51.88
N GLN A 199 -48.05 19.49 52.14
CA GLN A 199 -47.91 20.22 53.40
C GLN A 199 -49.08 21.19 53.63
N MET A 200 -49.48 21.96 52.60
CA MET A 200 -50.61 22.90 52.68
C MET A 200 -51.93 22.17 52.96
N LYS A 201 -52.18 21.02 52.33
CA LYS A 201 -53.37 20.20 52.61
C LYS A 201 -53.36 19.67 54.04
N GLN A 202 -52.21 19.27 54.57
CA GLN A 202 -52.09 18.81 55.94
C GLN A 202 -52.39 19.94 56.94
N GLN A 203 -51.79 21.11 56.76
CA GLN A 203 -52.06 22.30 57.60
C GLN A 203 -53.53 22.72 57.55
N HIS A 204 -54.16 22.73 56.37
CA HIS A 204 -55.57 23.08 56.25
C HIS A 204 -56.49 22.03 56.90
N GLY A 205 -56.14 20.75 56.79
CA GLY A 205 -56.85 19.66 57.47
C GLY A 205 -56.71 19.70 58.99
N GLU A 206 -55.55 20.10 59.50
CA GLU A 206 -55.30 20.34 60.93
C GLU A 206 -56.10 21.56 61.42
N ALA A 207 -56.04 22.70 60.73
CA ALA A 207 -56.82 23.90 61.05
C ALA A 207 -58.33 23.65 61.04
N ASN A 208 -58.83 22.84 60.09
CA ASN A 208 -60.24 22.48 60.04
C ASN A 208 -60.66 21.58 61.22
N LYS A 209 -59.78 20.68 61.68
CA LYS A 209 -60.00 19.87 62.89
C LYS A 209 -59.95 20.72 64.17
N GLU A 210 -59.07 21.73 64.22
CA GLU A 210 -58.97 22.68 65.33
C GLU A 210 -60.25 23.54 65.45
N ASN A 211 -60.76 24.06 64.33
CA ASN A 211 -62.04 24.79 64.30
C ASN A 211 -63.22 23.92 64.75
N ILE A 212 -63.31 22.68 64.26
CA ILE A 212 -64.36 21.75 64.70
C ILE A 212 -64.24 21.46 66.21
N ARG A 213 -63.04 21.43 66.80
CA ARG A 213 -62.85 21.26 68.25
C ARG A 213 -63.19 22.49 69.09
N GLN A 214 -63.17 23.69 68.52
CA GLN A 214 -63.56 24.92 69.22
C GLN A 214 -65.07 25.18 69.20
N ASP A 215 -65.80 24.56 68.27
CA ASP A 215 -67.26 24.66 68.12
C ASP A 215 -68.07 23.65 68.97
N PHE A 216 -67.41 22.82 69.80
CA PHE A 216 -68.02 21.92 70.79
C PHE A 216 -67.54 22.24 72.20
#